data_AF-A0A3D2G7Q8-F1
#
_entry.id   AF-A0A3D2G7Q8-F1
#
_cell.length_a   1.000
_cell.length_b   1.000
_cell.length_c   1.000
_cell.angle_alpha   90.00
_cell.angle_beta   90.00
_cell.angle_gamma   90.00
#
_symmetry.space_group_name_H-M   'P 1'
#
loop_
_entity.id
_entity.type
_entity.pdbx_description
1 polymer ?
#
loop_
_entity_poly.entity_id
_entity_poly.type
_entity_poly.pdbx_seq_one_letter_code
_entity_poly.pdbx_strand_id
1 'polypeptide(L)'
;MIKNRFKDDYSWNARLNGKGRVVDDICYTGTYYILPFTEQEKKKSNWLNMAFAAVLLILQVAAGMVNQDSSRTFWVLYPYLFTFLPVFYFLVGAFSYWSDPLRMQTAQYETGLARMRRSCIGSMVMTIISVILDIIYMVIHRGDMQTGKEFLYTGVLILYIIAAAGFGIYYDKTYAGLRTEQSRNKLE
;
A
#
# COMPACT_ATOMS: atom_id res chain seq x y z
N MET A 1 -14.07 20.32 -12.51
CA MET A 1 -15.04 19.27 -12.12
C MET A 1 -14.28 17.96 -12.04
N ILE A 2 -14.01 17.44 -10.83
CA ILE A 2 -13.25 16.20 -10.64
C ILE A 2 -14.10 15.05 -11.19
N LYS A 3 -13.66 14.42 -12.28
CA LYS A 3 -14.36 13.28 -12.89
C LYS A 3 -14.26 12.09 -11.93
N ASN A 4 -15.34 11.78 -11.20
CA ASN A 4 -15.38 10.61 -10.34
C ASN A 4 -15.25 9.35 -11.22
N ARG A 5 -14.10 8.69 -11.10
CA ARG A 5 -13.74 7.53 -11.92
C ARG A 5 -14.69 6.34 -11.73
N PHE A 6 -15.33 6.23 -10.57
CA PHE A 6 -16.25 5.14 -10.25
C PHE A 6 -17.72 5.48 -10.56
N LYS A 7 -17.99 6.66 -11.15
CA LYS A 7 -19.38 7.10 -11.42
C LYS A 7 -20.14 6.10 -12.30
N ASP A 8 -19.44 5.51 -13.27
CA ASP A 8 -20.03 4.59 -14.24
C ASP A 8 -20.34 3.20 -13.65
N ASP A 9 -19.83 2.91 -12.44
CA ASP A 9 -20.13 1.68 -11.69
C ASP A 9 -21.44 1.77 -10.89
N TYR A 10 -22.18 2.89 -10.99
CA TYR A 10 -23.46 3.09 -10.32
C TYR A 10 -24.56 3.40 -11.34
N SER A 11 -25.69 2.70 -11.23
CA SER A 11 -26.89 2.96 -12.02
C SER A 11 -28.06 3.36 -11.13
N TRP A 12 -28.96 4.18 -11.68
CA TRP A 12 -30.24 4.47 -11.08
C TRP A 12 -31.20 3.33 -11.38
N ASN A 13 -31.70 2.65 -10.36
CA ASN A 13 -32.72 1.62 -10.51
C ASN A 13 -33.96 2.02 -9.71
N ALA A 14 -35.10 2.04 -10.38
CA ALA A 14 -36.41 2.25 -9.76
C ALA A 14 -36.77 1.02 -8.91
N ARG A 15 -36.83 1.17 -7.58
CA ARG A 15 -37.38 0.14 -6.68
C ARG A 15 -38.75 0.55 -6.17
N LEU A 16 -39.65 -0.42 -6.07
CA LEU A 16 -40.89 -0.27 -5.32
C LEU A 16 -40.58 -0.39 -3.82
N ASN A 17 -40.81 0.68 -3.07
CA ASN A 17 -40.77 0.67 -1.61
C ASN A 17 -41.92 -0.19 -1.06
N GLY A 18 -41.83 -0.70 0.17
CA GLY A 18 -42.86 -1.52 0.82
C GLY A 18 -44.24 -0.88 0.99
N LYS A 19 -44.39 0.40 0.58
CA LYS A 19 -45.66 1.14 0.47
C LYS A 19 -46.16 1.30 -0.98
N GLY A 20 -45.58 0.58 -1.95
CA GLY A 20 -45.96 0.61 -3.36
C GLY A 20 -45.50 1.86 -4.14
N ARG A 21 -44.64 2.71 -3.56
CA ARG A 21 -44.10 3.90 -4.24
C ARG A 21 -42.79 3.56 -4.94
N VAL A 22 -42.63 4.03 -6.18
CA VAL A 22 -41.36 3.94 -6.91
C VAL A 22 -40.39 4.96 -6.34
N VAL A 23 -39.23 4.50 -5.90
CA VAL A 23 -38.13 5.32 -5.41
C VAL A 23 -36.89 4.98 -6.25
N ASP A 24 -36.26 6.00 -6.80
CA ASP A 24 -34.99 5.86 -7.50
C ASP A 24 -33.87 5.61 -6.49
N ASP A 25 -33.25 4.43 -6.57
CA ASP A 25 -32.17 4.02 -5.67
C ASP A 25 -30.88 3.84 -6.47
N ILE A 26 -29.77 4.32 -5.92
CA ILE A 26 -28.45 4.24 -6.57
C ILE A 26 -27.87 2.84 -6.28
N CYS A 27 -27.87 1.98 -7.29
CA CYS A 27 -27.36 0.62 -7.19
C CYS A 27 -25.96 0.52 -7.82
N TYR A 28 -25.05 -0.17 -7.13
CA TYR A 28 -23.74 -0.50 -7.70
C TYR A 28 -23.88 -1.64 -8.73
N THR A 29 -23.45 -1.36 -9.97
CA THR A 29 -23.46 -2.27 -11.11
C THR A 29 -22.06 -2.71 -11.56
N GLY A 30 -21.02 -2.21 -10.90
CA GLY A 30 -19.64 -2.59 -11.17
C GLY A 30 -19.27 -4.00 -10.69
N THR A 31 -17.99 -4.33 -10.81
CA THR A 31 -17.42 -5.62 -10.36
C THR A 31 -17.21 -5.61 -8.84
N TYR A 32 -17.55 -6.72 -8.19
CA TYR A 32 -17.23 -6.97 -6.79
C TYR A 32 -15.97 -7.83 -6.66
N TYR A 33 -15.16 -7.51 -5.67
CA TYR A 33 -13.98 -8.27 -5.26
C TYR A 33 -14.26 -8.96 -3.93
N ILE A 34 -14.31 -10.29 -3.94
CA ILE A 34 -14.66 -11.10 -2.77
C ILE A 34 -13.40 -11.72 -2.20
N LEU A 35 -13.11 -11.39 -0.94
CA LEU A 35 -12.01 -11.99 -0.20
C LEU A 35 -12.31 -13.45 0.15
N PRO A 36 -11.35 -14.37 0.01
CA PRO A 36 -11.50 -15.78 0.38
C PRO A 36 -11.36 -15.99 1.90
N PHE A 37 -11.95 -15.10 2.71
CA PHE A 37 -11.78 -15.10 4.17
C PHE A 37 -13.11 -15.23 4.89
N THR A 38 -13.04 -15.78 6.09
CA THR A 38 -14.01 -15.55 7.17
C THR A 38 -13.79 -14.18 7.81
N GLU A 39 -14.79 -13.67 8.54
CA GLU A 39 -14.66 -12.39 9.27
C GLU A 39 -13.50 -12.40 10.28
N GLN A 40 -13.18 -13.55 10.88
CA GLN A 40 -12.04 -13.69 11.79
C GLN A 40 -10.70 -13.58 11.06
N GLU A 41 -10.56 -14.25 9.92
CA GLU A 41 -9.35 -14.19 9.09
C GLU A 41 -9.13 -12.79 8.52
N LYS A 42 -10.20 -12.08 8.16
CA LYS A 42 -10.13 -10.68 7.75
C LYS A 42 -9.58 -9.80 8.88
N LYS A 43 -10.09 -9.92 10.10
CA LYS A 43 -9.55 -9.17 11.26
C LYS A 43 -8.07 -9.46 11.48
N LYS A 44 -7.64 -10.72 11.33
CA LYS A 44 -6.22 -11.09 11.40
C LYS A 44 -5.42 -10.44 10.27
N SER A 45 -5.94 -10.42 9.04
CA SER A 45 -5.28 -9.76 7.90
C SER A 45 -5.14 -8.25 8.11
N ASN A 46 -6.14 -7.59 8.70
CA ASN A 46 -6.09 -6.16 9.03
C ASN A 46 -4.93 -5.86 9.98
N TRP A 47 -4.82 -6.63 11.07
CA TRP A 47 -3.73 -6.49 12.02
C TRP A 47 -2.37 -6.76 11.40
N LEU A 48 -2.25 -7.78 10.55
CA LEU A 48 -0.99 -8.08 9.85
C LEU A 48 -0.60 -6.97 8.88
N ASN A 49 -1.52 -6.46 8.06
CA ASN A 49 -1.27 -5.32 7.17
C ASN A 49 -0.82 -4.09 7.96
N MET A 50 -1.45 -3.81 9.11
CA MET A 50 -1.06 -2.70 9.98
C MET A 50 0.32 -2.91 10.61
N ALA A 51 0.64 -4.14 11.02
CA ALA A 51 1.96 -4.49 11.52
C ALA A 51 3.05 -4.28 10.47
N PHE A 52 2.81 -4.71 9.21
CA PHE A 52 3.73 -4.41 8.10
C PHE A 52 3.90 -2.92 7.87
N ALA A 53 2.80 -2.16 7.88
CA ALA A 53 2.85 -0.70 7.74
C ALA A 53 3.72 -0.05 8.83
N ALA A 54 3.53 -0.48 10.08
CA ALA A 54 4.30 -0.02 11.23
C ALA A 54 5.78 -0.39 11.11
N VAL A 55 6.11 -1.63 10.75
CA VAL A 55 7.50 -2.09 10.55
C VAL A 55 8.19 -1.27 9.47
N LEU A 56 7.56 -1.06 8.31
CA LEU A 56 8.14 -0.25 7.24
C LEU A 56 8.37 1.20 7.70
N LEU A 57 7.41 1.80 8.42
CA LEU A 57 7.58 3.16 8.94
C LEU A 57 8.71 3.24 9.98
N ILE A 58 8.79 2.28 10.92
CA ILE A 58 9.83 2.23 11.95
C ILE A 58 11.20 2.10 11.30
N LEU A 59 11.37 1.20 10.32
CA LEU A 59 12.64 1.03 9.61
C LEU A 59 13.03 2.29 8.85
N GLN A 60 12.05 2.96 8.20
CA GLN A 60 12.28 4.22 7.49
C GLN A 60 12.75 5.32 8.44
N VAL A 61 12.12 5.46 9.62
CA VAL A 61 12.52 6.44 10.64
C VAL A 61 13.88 6.07 11.24
N ALA A 62 14.10 4.80 11.56
CA ALA A 62 15.36 4.31 12.13
C ALA A 62 16.54 4.59 11.20
N ALA A 63 16.37 4.41 9.89
CA ALA A 63 17.39 4.75 8.89
C ALA A 63 17.77 6.25 8.95
N GLY A 64 16.79 7.14 9.11
CA GLY A 64 17.05 8.58 9.27
C GLY A 64 17.74 8.96 10.58
N MET A 65 17.57 8.15 11.64
CA MET A 65 18.20 8.37 12.94
C MET A 65 19.69 7.98 12.97
N VAL A 66 20.19 7.25 11.97
CA VAL A 66 21.60 6.84 11.90
C VAL A 66 22.55 8.03 11.76
N ASN A 67 22.09 9.13 11.12
CA ASN A 67 22.85 10.36 10.92
C ASN A 67 24.25 10.09 10.32
N GLN A 68 24.26 9.32 9.23
CA GLN A 68 25.44 9.03 8.42
C GLN A 68 25.85 10.22 7.55
N ASP A 69 27.08 10.21 7.02
CA ASP A 69 27.64 11.36 6.31
C ASP A 69 27.00 11.57 4.94
N SER A 70 26.60 10.48 4.27
CA SER A 70 25.89 10.47 2.99
C SER A 70 24.59 11.29 3.03
N SER A 71 23.95 11.40 4.19
CA SER A 71 22.71 12.16 4.39
C SER A 71 22.84 13.66 4.11
N ARG A 72 24.06 14.21 4.10
CA ARG A 72 24.33 15.63 3.77
C ARG A 72 24.36 15.89 2.27
N THR A 73 24.24 14.83 1.47
CA THR A 73 24.33 14.90 0.02
C THR A 73 22.94 14.83 -0.59
N PHE A 74 22.61 15.81 -1.43
CA PHE A 74 21.30 15.94 -2.07
C PHE A 74 20.83 14.62 -2.68
N TRP A 75 21.66 14.01 -3.52
CA TRP A 75 21.25 12.84 -4.30
C TRP A 75 21.08 11.56 -3.47
N VAL A 76 21.57 11.51 -2.22
CA VAL A 76 21.27 10.40 -1.29
C VAL A 76 20.04 10.73 -0.42
N LEU A 77 19.95 11.97 0.06
CA LEU A 77 18.90 12.42 0.98
C LEU A 77 17.50 12.36 0.35
N TYR A 78 17.35 12.87 -0.88
CA TYR A 78 16.02 12.99 -1.50
C TYR A 78 15.36 11.65 -1.81
N PRO A 79 16.06 10.66 -2.43
CA PRO A 79 15.49 9.33 -2.62
C PRO A 79 15.01 8.70 -1.30
N TYR A 80 15.80 8.84 -0.23
CA TYR A 80 15.40 8.41 1.11
C TYR A 80 14.12 9.13 1.58
N LEU A 81 14.05 10.46 1.47
CA LEU A 81 12.88 11.24 1.89
C LEU A 81 11.62 10.88 1.07
N PHE A 82 11.77 10.66 -0.24
CA PHE A 82 10.64 10.30 -1.09
C PHE A 82 10.07 8.92 -0.79
N THR A 83 10.80 8.03 -0.11
CA THR A 83 10.28 6.74 0.38
C THR A 83 9.18 6.91 1.43
N PHE A 84 9.11 8.04 2.16
CA PHE A 84 8.00 8.31 3.08
C PHE A 84 6.65 8.38 2.37
N LEU A 85 6.58 8.93 1.15
CA LEU A 85 5.31 9.06 0.41
C LEU A 85 4.62 7.71 0.18
N PRO A 86 5.26 6.69 -0.44
CA PRO A 86 4.66 5.39 -0.60
C PRO A 86 4.41 4.68 0.74
N VAL A 87 5.23 4.90 1.78
CA VAL A 87 4.95 4.35 3.12
C VAL A 87 3.67 4.94 3.72
N PHE A 88 3.47 6.26 3.65
CA PHE A 88 2.22 6.88 4.09
C PHE A 88 1.04 6.43 3.24
N TYR A 89 1.22 6.29 1.92
CA TYR A 89 0.17 5.79 1.05
C TYR A 89 -0.20 4.34 1.37
N PHE A 90 0.77 3.52 1.79
CA PHE A 90 0.54 2.18 2.33
C PHE A 90 -0.31 2.22 3.60
N LEU A 91 0.05 3.07 4.57
CA LEU A 91 -0.68 3.24 5.83
C LEU A 91 -2.14 3.62 5.57
N VAL A 92 -2.39 4.61 4.71
CA VAL A 92 -3.75 5.00 4.34
C VAL A 92 -4.51 3.83 3.69
N GLY A 93 -3.85 3.02 2.87
CA GLY A 93 -4.41 1.79 2.31
C GLY A 93 -4.79 0.77 3.39
N ALA A 94 -3.92 0.54 4.37
CA ALA A 94 -4.17 -0.38 5.48
C ALA A 94 -5.33 0.09 6.37
N PHE A 95 -5.45 1.39 6.64
CA PHE A 95 -6.59 1.96 7.37
C PHE A 95 -7.89 1.87 6.56
N SER A 96 -7.87 2.16 5.27
CA SER A 96 -9.06 2.08 4.41
C SER A 96 -9.60 0.64 4.36
N TYR A 97 -8.69 -0.32 4.18
CA TYR A 97 -9.01 -1.75 4.16
C TYR A 97 -9.65 -2.24 5.48
N TRP A 98 -9.35 -1.60 6.61
CA TRP A 98 -9.90 -1.99 7.89
C TRP A 98 -11.43 -1.90 7.94
N SER A 99 -11.98 -0.85 7.32
CA SER A 99 -13.42 -0.59 7.23
C SER A 99 -14.11 -1.32 6.06
N ASP A 100 -13.35 -1.85 5.10
CA ASP A 100 -13.92 -2.44 3.89
C ASP A 100 -14.58 -3.79 4.20
N PRO A 101 -15.75 -4.12 3.62
CA PRO A 101 -16.41 -5.42 3.80
C PRO A 101 -15.68 -6.57 3.08
N LEU A 102 -16.03 -7.83 3.38
CA LEU A 102 -15.46 -9.01 2.68
C LEU A 102 -15.76 -8.99 1.17
N ARG A 103 -16.92 -8.46 0.78
CA ARG A 103 -17.34 -8.23 -0.61
C ARG A 103 -17.17 -6.75 -0.94
N MET A 104 -16.03 -6.42 -1.52
CA MET A 104 -15.62 -5.04 -1.80
C MET A 104 -16.10 -4.58 -3.17
N GLN A 105 -16.49 -3.32 -3.28
CA GLN A 105 -16.62 -2.63 -4.58
C GLN A 105 -15.23 -2.32 -5.16
N THR A 106 -15.15 -2.02 -6.46
CA THR A 106 -13.88 -1.67 -7.13
C THR A 106 -13.17 -0.52 -6.44
N ALA A 107 -13.91 0.51 -6.04
CA ALA A 107 -13.35 1.65 -5.32
C ALA A 107 -12.64 1.21 -4.02
N GLN A 108 -13.29 0.39 -3.21
CA GLN A 108 -12.78 -0.12 -1.94
C GLN A 108 -11.51 -0.97 -2.14
N TYR A 109 -11.56 -1.92 -3.08
CA TYR A 109 -10.40 -2.74 -3.45
C TYR A 109 -9.20 -1.89 -3.86
N GLU A 110 -9.43 -0.86 -4.68
CA GLU A 110 -8.36 -0.01 -5.18
C GLU A 110 -7.77 0.94 -4.14
N THR A 111 -8.62 1.46 -3.25
CA THR A 111 -8.20 2.37 -2.18
C THR A 111 -7.58 1.66 -0.99
N GLY A 112 -7.93 0.40 -0.76
CA GLY A 112 -7.36 -0.43 0.30
C GLY A 112 -6.25 -1.35 -0.22
N LEU A 113 -6.65 -2.47 -0.79
CA LEU A 113 -5.77 -3.61 -1.04
C LEU A 113 -4.75 -3.36 -2.17
N ALA A 114 -5.22 -2.92 -3.34
CA ALA A 114 -4.34 -2.62 -4.48
C ALA A 114 -3.45 -1.40 -4.22
N ARG A 115 -3.89 -0.48 -3.35
CA ARG A 115 -3.09 0.65 -2.90
C ARG A 115 -1.86 0.17 -2.13
N MET A 116 -2.06 -0.67 -1.10
CA MET A 116 -0.98 -1.23 -0.29
C MET A 116 0.07 -1.95 -1.15
N ARG A 117 -0.36 -2.77 -2.11
CA ARG A 117 0.58 -3.49 -2.99
C ARG A 117 1.42 -2.54 -3.84
N ARG A 118 0.79 -1.58 -4.52
CA ARG A 118 1.48 -0.61 -5.38
C ARG A 118 2.42 0.28 -4.59
N SER A 119 2.01 0.72 -3.41
CA SER A 119 2.82 1.56 -2.55
C SER A 119 4.01 0.80 -1.96
N CYS A 120 3.84 -0.47 -1.57
CA CYS A 120 4.95 -1.32 -1.12
C CYS A 120 6.00 -1.54 -2.22
N ILE A 121 5.57 -1.78 -3.46
CA ILE A 121 6.50 -1.90 -4.60
C ILE A 121 7.22 -0.56 -4.82
N GLY A 122 6.48 0.55 -4.81
CA GLY A 122 7.06 1.88 -4.96
C GLY A 122 8.09 2.21 -3.88
N SER A 123 7.82 1.88 -2.61
CA SER A 123 8.77 2.11 -1.53
C SER A 123 10.00 1.21 -1.65
N MET A 124 9.82 -0.07 -2.00
CA MET A 124 10.93 -0.99 -2.22
C MET A 124 11.88 -0.50 -3.33
N VAL A 125 11.34 0.00 -4.45
CA VAL A 125 12.15 0.55 -5.54
C VAL A 125 12.93 1.80 -5.09
N MET A 126 12.29 2.72 -4.37
CA MET A 126 12.98 3.91 -3.83
C MET A 126 14.09 3.54 -2.83
N THR A 127 13.86 2.54 -2.00
CA THR A 127 14.87 2.03 -1.05
C THR A 127 16.04 1.39 -1.78
N ILE A 128 15.81 0.61 -2.85
CA ILE A 128 16.88 0.02 -3.67
C ILE A 128 17.74 1.13 -4.31
N ILE A 129 17.10 2.16 -4.86
CA ILE A 129 17.81 3.33 -5.40
C ILE A 129 18.66 3.97 -4.30
N SER A 130 18.09 4.17 -3.11
CA SER A 130 18.80 4.75 -1.96
C SER A 130 20.03 3.93 -1.56
N VAL A 131 19.94 2.59 -1.55
CA VAL A 131 21.08 1.68 -1.27
C VAL A 131 22.17 1.84 -2.32
N ILE A 132 21.82 1.87 -3.61
CA ILE A 132 22.80 2.01 -4.70
C ILE A 132 23.54 3.34 -4.56
N LEU A 133 22.82 4.43 -4.28
CA LEU A 133 23.39 5.75 -4.12
C LEU A 133 24.28 5.85 -2.88
N ASP A 134 23.88 5.23 -1.77
CA ASP A 134 24.72 5.14 -0.57
C ASP A 134 26.03 4.38 -0.84
N ILE A 135 25.97 3.28 -1.58
CA ILE A 135 27.16 2.53 -2.01
C ILE A 135 28.07 3.39 -2.90
N ILE A 136 27.51 4.13 -3.86
CA ILE A 136 28.28 5.05 -4.69
C ILE A 136 28.96 6.13 -3.82
N TYR A 137 28.23 6.69 -2.85
CA TYR A 137 28.77 7.69 -1.92
C TYR A 137 29.97 7.13 -1.15
N MET A 138 29.82 5.93 -0.60
CA MET A 138 30.86 5.20 0.12
C MET A 138 32.10 4.92 -0.74
N VAL A 139 31.92 4.68 -2.05
CA VAL A 139 33.04 4.45 -2.97
C VAL A 139 33.79 5.74 -3.29
N ILE A 140 33.09 6.86 -3.43
CA ILE A 140 33.70 8.17 -3.77
C ILE A 140 34.47 8.74 -2.58
N HIS A 141 33.93 8.63 -1.36
CA HIS A 141 34.47 9.28 -0.16
C HIS A 141 35.25 8.30 0.75
N ARG A 142 35.89 7.28 0.15
CA ARG A 142 36.66 6.29 0.92
C ARG A 142 37.78 6.98 1.71
N GLY A 143 37.77 6.75 3.03
CA GLY A 143 38.80 7.25 3.94
C GLY A 143 38.39 8.49 4.75
N ASP A 144 37.41 9.25 4.28
CA ASP A 144 37.00 10.54 4.87
C ASP A 144 35.61 10.50 5.54
N MET A 145 35.01 9.31 5.67
CA MET A 145 33.64 9.12 6.18
C MET A 145 33.60 8.24 7.45
N GLN A 146 32.53 8.39 8.23
CA GLN A 146 32.22 7.50 9.36
C GLN A 146 31.67 6.15 8.85
N THR A 147 32.56 5.30 8.37
CA THR A 147 32.26 4.00 7.74
C THR A 147 31.26 3.14 8.53
N GLY A 148 31.33 3.14 9.87
CA GLY A 148 30.42 2.36 10.70
C GLY A 148 28.95 2.78 10.59
N LYS A 149 28.68 4.09 10.47
CA LYS A 149 27.31 4.61 10.31
C LYS A 149 26.76 4.36 8.92
N GLU A 150 27.58 4.48 7.88
CA GLU A 150 27.17 4.17 6.50
C GLU A 150 26.74 2.69 6.38
N PHE A 151 27.54 1.76 6.94
CA PHE A 151 27.14 0.35 6.95
C PHE A 151 25.88 0.08 7.78
N LEU A 152 25.70 0.78 8.91
CA LEU A 152 24.47 0.66 9.70
C LEU A 152 23.25 1.16 8.92
N TYR A 153 23.37 2.31 8.25
CA TYR A 153 22.32 2.87 7.42
C TYR A 153 21.95 1.94 6.26
N THR A 154 22.94 1.50 5.46
CA THR A 154 22.75 0.50 4.40
C THR A 154 22.11 -0.78 4.95
N GLY A 155 22.54 -1.25 6.13
CA GLY A 155 21.97 -2.43 6.78
C GLY A 155 20.48 -2.28 7.10
N VAL A 156 20.05 -1.12 7.60
CA VAL A 156 18.64 -0.82 7.86
C VAL A 156 17.84 -0.77 6.55
N LEU A 157 18.40 -0.19 5.48
CA LEU A 157 17.74 -0.17 4.17
C LEU A 157 17.58 -1.59 3.57
N ILE A 158 18.57 -2.46 3.75
CA ILE A 158 18.47 -3.88 3.34
C ILE A 158 17.36 -4.58 4.13
N LEU A 159 17.30 -4.36 5.45
CA LEU A 159 16.24 -4.92 6.29
C LEU A 159 14.85 -4.41 5.86
N TYR A 160 14.75 -3.13 5.48
CA TYR A 160 13.53 -2.56 4.90
C TYR A 160 13.12 -3.31 3.62
N ILE A 161 14.06 -3.56 2.70
CA ILE A 161 13.78 -4.29 1.45
C ILE A 161 13.29 -5.71 1.76
N ILE A 162 13.91 -6.40 2.71
CA ILE A 162 13.48 -7.73 3.15
C ILE A 162 12.05 -7.69 3.71
N ALA A 163 11.73 -6.70 4.54
CA ALA A 163 10.38 -6.53 5.09
C ALA A 163 9.34 -6.26 3.99
N ALA A 164 9.67 -5.40 3.02
CA ALA A 164 8.81 -5.10 1.87
C ALA A 164 8.59 -6.32 0.97
N ALA A 165 9.64 -7.09 0.68
CA ALA A 165 9.54 -8.34 -0.05
C ALA A 165 8.71 -9.39 0.71
N GLY A 166 8.89 -9.47 2.04
CA GLY A 166 8.08 -10.30 2.92
C GLY A 166 6.60 -9.96 2.86
N PHE A 167 6.25 -8.66 2.83
CA PHE A 167 4.88 -8.23 2.59
C PHE A 167 4.37 -8.65 1.21
N GLY A 168 5.19 -8.52 0.15
CA GLY A 168 4.82 -8.96 -1.20
C GLY A 168 4.47 -10.46 -1.26
N ILE A 169 5.32 -11.29 -0.66
CA ILE A 169 5.08 -12.75 -0.56
C ILE A 169 3.83 -13.05 0.27
N TYR A 170 3.66 -12.36 1.40
CA TYR A 170 2.46 -12.46 2.23
C TYR A 170 1.21 -12.09 1.43
N TYR A 171 1.24 -10.95 0.72
CA TYR A 171 0.14 -10.47 -0.10
C TYR A 171 -0.25 -11.51 -1.16
N ASP A 172 0.72 -11.99 -1.94
CA ASP A 172 0.44 -12.92 -3.02
C ASP A 172 -0.14 -14.24 -2.48
N LYS A 173 0.34 -14.73 -1.32
CA LYS A 173 -0.23 -15.94 -0.68
C LYS A 173 -1.62 -15.72 -0.09
N THR A 174 -1.82 -14.62 0.63
CA THR A 174 -3.04 -14.33 1.39
C THR A 174 -4.20 -13.95 0.47
N TYR A 175 -3.94 -13.23 -0.61
CA TYR A 175 -4.98 -12.74 -1.52
C TYR A 175 -5.07 -13.53 -2.85
N ALA A 176 -4.34 -14.64 -3.01
CA ALA A 176 -4.40 -15.50 -4.21
C ALA A 176 -5.82 -15.97 -4.57
N GLY A 177 -6.68 -16.20 -3.56
CA GLY A 177 -8.05 -16.69 -3.75
C GLY A 177 -9.10 -15.60 -4.02
N LEU A 178 -8.70 -14.35 -4.26
CA LEU A 178 -9.61 -13.24 -4.52
C LEU A 178 -10.48 -13.53 -5.75
N ARG A 179 -11.80 -13.53 -5.57
CA ARG A 179 -12.76 -13.78 -6.66
C ARG A 179 -13.37 -12.48 -7.15
N THR A 180 -13.61 -12.39 -8.45
CA THR A 180 -14.36 -11.28 -9.06
C THR A 180 -15.76 -11.74 -9.42
N GLU A 181 -16.76 -10.94 -9.07
CA GLU A 181 -18.17 -11.20 -9.37
C GLU A 181 -18.77 -9.98 -10.08
N GLN A 182 -19.41 -10.18 -11.23
CA GLN A 182 -20.14 -9.10 -11.91
C GLN A 182 -21.49 -8.87 -11.25
N SER A 183 -21.88 -7.60 -11.07
CA SER A 183 -23.21 -7.28 -10.54
C SER A 183 -24.30 -7.76 -11.49
N ARG A 184 -25.22 -8.59 -10.97
CA ARG A 184 -26.35 -9.19 -11.72
C ARG A 184 -27.38 -8.17 -12.24
N ASN A 185 -27.24 -6.89 -11.88
CA ASN A 185 -28.13 -5.80 -12.27
C ASN A 185 -27.68 -5.03 -13.53
N LYS A 186 -26.69 -5.53 -14.27
CA LYS A 186 -26.52 -5.11 -15.67
C LYS A 186 -27.68 -5.67 -16.47
N LEU A 187 -28.79 -4.94 -16.50
CA LEU A 187 -29.84 -5.13 -17.50
C LEU A 187 -29.17 -5.01 -18.87
N GLU A 188 -29.30 -6.08 -19.65
CA GLU A 188 -29.06 -6.09 -21.10
C GLU A 188 -29.95 -5.04 -21.80
#